data_AF-A0A2G6B919-F1
#
_entry.id   AF-A0A2G6B919-F1
#
_cell.length_a   1.000
_cell.length_b   1.000
_cell.length_c   1.000
_cell.angle_alpha   90.00
_cell.angle_beta   90.00
_cell.angle_gamma   90.00
#
_symmetry.space_group_name_H-M   'P 1'
#
loop_
_entity.id
_entity.type
_entity.pdbx_description
1 polymer ?
#
loop_
_entity_poly.entity_id
_entity_poly.type
_entity_poly.pdbx_seq_one_letter_code
_entity_poly.pdbx_strand_id
1 'polypeptide(L)'
;MNAVLGFASAAEQLQRYDAVRRKNTENAYERQTEFRELAQKTKDDLVALLRGNLPPIENSGETQQDFKKLGAGQVKNISIPLGNNLDETIDLLREVRKEAYSESPPTIADYQLASNASAKINQAELQIALHNRAKTIRDQMSTVDSTVATNGPSRMQQQYSHAFSIYQVQHQARMRQYEMDQPQMNVSI
;
A
#
# COMPACT_ATOMS: atom_id res chain seq x y z
N MET A 1 -20.91 -20.39 -43.53
CA MET A 1 -20.79 -21.43 -42.47
C MET A 1 -19.69 -21.07 -41.46
N ASN A 2 -19.65 -19.83 -40.92
CA ASN A 2 -18.56 -19.35 -40.03
C ASN A 2 -19.02 -18.71 -38.70
N ALA A 3 -20.33 -18.64 -38.43
CA ALA A 3 -20.85 -17.98 -37.22
C ALA A 3 -20.84 -18.86 -35.96
N VAL A 4 -20.74 -20.19 -36.11
CA VAL A 4 -20.91 -21.14 -34.99
C VAL A 4 -19.62 -21.32 -34.16
N LEU A 5 -18.45 -21.08 -34.75
CA LEU A 5 -17.15 -21.18 -34.05
C LEU A 5 -16.87 -19.99 -33.11
N GLY A 6 -17.50 -18.83 -33.33
CA GLY A 6 -17.30 -17.63 -32.49
C GLY A 6 -18.02 -17.69 -31.14
N PHE A 7 -19.18 -18.34 -31.07
CA PHE A 7 -19.96 -18.45 -29.83
C PHE A 7 -19.33 -19.39 -28.81
N ALA A 8 -18.67 -20.46 -29.25
CA ALA A 8 -17.94 -21.37 -28.35
C ALA A 8 -16.70 -20.69 -27.73
N SER A 9 -15.96 -19.90 -28.51
CA SER A 9 -14.81 -19.13 -28.04
C SER A 9 -15.21 -18.04 -27.02
N ALA A 10 -16.31 -17.33 -27.26
CA ALA A 10 -16.82 -16.32 -26.33
C ALA A 10 -17.35 -16.93 -25.01
N ALA A 11 -18.01 -18.08 -25.08
CA ALA A 11 -18.47 -18.81 -23.90
C ALA A 11 -17.29 -19.32 -23.05
N GLU A 12 -16.23 -19.81 -23.68
CA GLU A 12 -15.01 -20.25 -22.99
C GLU A 12 -14.27 -19.08 -22.31
N GLN A 13 -14.23 -17.90 -22.94
CA GLN A 13 -13.64 -16.70 -22.34
C GLN A 13 -14.43 -16.20 -21.12
N LEU A 14 -15.76 -16.26 -21.15
CA LEU A 14 -16.62 -15.95 -19.99
C LEU A 14 -16.40 -16.93 -18.84
N GLN A 15 -16.29 -18.23 -19.12
CA GLN A 15 -16.00 -19.24 -18.11
C GLN A 15 -14.61 -19.04 -17.47
N ARG A 16 -13.61 -18.69 -18.28
CA ARG A 16 -12.25 -18.35 -17.78
C ARG A 16 -12.28 -17.10 -16.90
N TYR A 17 -13.04 -16.07 -17.29
CA TYR A 17 -13.21 -14.85 -16.51
C TYR A 17 -13.87 -15.13 -15.15
N ASP A 18 -14.96 -15.91 -15.14
CA ASP A 18 -15.66 -16.29 -13.90
C ASP A 18 -14.79 -17.17 -12.99
N ALA A 19 -13.98 -18.07 -13.54
CA ALA A 19 -13.03 -18.87 -12.78
C ALA A 19 -11.94 -18.01 -12.11
N VAL A 20 -11.37 -17.03 -12.84
CA VAL A 20 -10.39 -16.09 -12.27
C VAL A 20 -11.04 -15.21 -11.21
N ARG A 21 -12.28 -14.75 -11.44
CA ARG A 21 -13.01 -13.94 -10.46
C ARG A 21 -13.25 -14.72 -9.17
N ARG A 22 -13.70 -15.98 -9.25
CA ARG A 22 -13.90 -16.86 -8.07
C ARG A 22 -12.59 -17.08 -7.31
N LYS A 23 -11.52 -17.44 -8.01
CA LYS A 23 -10.19 -17.64 -7.41
C LYS A 23 -9.67 -16.37 -6.72
N ASN A 24 -9.86 -15.20 -7.33
CA ASN A 24 -9.45 -13.94 -6.72
C ASN A 24 -10.28 -13.59 -5.49
N THR A 25 -11.59 -13.88 -5.50
CA THR A 25 -12.42 -13.70 -4.31
C THR A 25 -12.05 -14.67 -3.19
N GLU A 26 -11.79 -15.94 -3.51
CA GLU A 26 -11.35 -16.94 -2.53
C GLU A 26 -10.02 -16.53 -1.88
N ASN A 27 -9.02 -16.16 -2.69
CA ASN A 27 -7.74 -15.65 -2.19
C ASN A 27 -7.89 -14.40 -1.31
N ALA A 28 -8.87 -13.53 -1.61
CA ALA A 28 -9.11 -12.33 -0.82
C ALA A 28 -9.73 -12.67 0.54
N TYR A 29 -10.67 -13.61 0.59
CA TYR A 29 -11.27 -14.09 1.83
C TYR A 29 -10.24 -14.84 2.69
N GLU A 30 -9.40 -15.68 2.08
CA GLU A 30 -8.35 -16.44 2.78
C GLU A 30 -7.33 -15.51 3.46
N ARG A 31 -6.86 -14.47 2.74
CA ARG A 31 -5.98 -13.45 3.35
C ARG A 31 -6.66 -12.69 4.49
N GLN A 32 -7.96 -12.44 4.39
CA GLN A 32 -8.70 -11.74 5.43
C GLN A 32 -8.86 -12.62 6.68
N THR A 33 -9.09 -13.93 6.51
CA THR A 33 -9.15 -14.88 7.63
C THR A 33 -7.80 -15.03 8.30
N GLU A 34 -6.71 -15.21 7.54
CA GLU A 34 -5.35 -15.28 8.07
C GLU A 34 -4.99 -14.01 8.85
N PHE A 35 -5.30 -12.83 8.31
CA PHE A 35 -5.05 -11.56 8.99
C PHE A 35 -5.85 -11.45 10.30
N ARG A 36 -7.09 -11.93 10.32
CA ARG A 36 -7.95 -11.87 11.51
C ARG A 36 -7.50 -12.85 12.59
N GLU A 37 -7.04 -14.04 12.20
CA GLU A 37 -6.46 -15.02 13.12
C GLU A 37 -5.16 -14.48 13.75
N LEU A 38 -4.28 -13.88 12.94
CA LEU A 38 -3.05 -13.23 13.44
C LEU A 38 -3.32 -11.98 14.29
N ALA A 39 -4.43 -11.27 14.04
CA ALA A 39 -4.82 -10.07 14.78
C ALA A 39 -5.50 -10.39 16.13
N GLN A 40 -6.00 -11.61 16.34
CA GLN A 40 -6.53 -12.05 17.63
C GLN A 40 -5.39 -12.48 18.57
N LYS A 41 -4.49 -11.55 18.88
CA LYS A 41 -3.47 -11.77 19.91
C LYS A 41 -4.13 -11.85 21.28
N THR A 42 -3.80 -12.86 22.06
CA THR A 42 -4.34 -13.02 23.41
C THR A 42 -3.78 -11.93 24.34
N LYS A 43 -4.45 -11.67 25.47
CA LYS A 43 -3.96 -10.67 26.44
C LYS A 43 -2.54 -10.98 26.92
N ASP A 44 -2.21 -12.27 27.02
CA ASP A 44 -0.88 -12.72 27.45
C ASP A 44 0.19 -12.44 26.37
N ASP A 45 -0.14 -12.57 25.08
CA ASP A 45 0.76 -12.19 23.97
C ASP A 45 1.04 -10.69 23.94
N LEU A 46 0.03 -9.87 24.21
CA LEU A 46 0.20 -8.41 24.30
C LEU A 46 1.07 -8.02 25.49
N VAL A 47 0.89 -8.68 26.63
CA VAL A 47 1.74 -8.49 27.82
C VAL A 47 3.18 -8.96 27.56
N ALA A 48 3.37 -10.05 26.81
CA ALA A 48 4.70 -10.53 26.40
C ALA A 48 5.41 -9.55 25.45
N LEU A 49 4.69 -8.97 24.48
CA LEU A 49 5.19 -7.92 23.58
C LEU A 49 5.58 -6.64 24.34
N LEU A 50 4.76 -6.23 25.31
CA LEU A 50 5.04 -5.07 26.18
C LEU A 50 6.24 -5.30 27.11
N ARG A 51 6.49 -6.55 27.52
CA ARG A 51 7.63 -6.93 28.37
C ARG A 51 8.91 -7.24 27.59
N GLY A 52 8.85 -7.26 26.25
CA GLY A 52 10.00 -7.57 25.40
C GLY A 52 10.40 -9.04 25.35
N ASN A 53 9.59 -9.94 25.94
CA ASN A 53 9.82 -11.38 25.90
C ASN A 53 9.03 -11.98 24.74
N LEU A 54 9.50 -11.76 23.51
CA LEU A 54 8.98 -12.49 22.37
C LEU A 54 9.51 -13.94 22.45
N PRO A 55 8.65 -14.98 22.35
CA PRO A 55 9.16 -16.26 21.86
C PRO A 55 9.78 -15.99 20.49
N PRO A 56 10.90 -16.67 20.13
CA PRO A 56 11.54 -16.47 18.85
C PRO A 56 10.46 -16.68 17.80
N ILE A 57 10.15 -15.62 17.07
CA ILE A 57 9.44 -15.74 15.82
C ILE A 57 10.31 -16.74 15.05
N GLU A 58 9.81 -17.96 14.84
CA GLU A 58 10.33 -18.80 13.79
C GLU A 58 10.14 -17.96 12.54
N ASN A 59 11.18 -17.23 12.19
CA ASN A 59 11.30 -16.49 10.96
C ASN A 59 11.03 -17.53 9.89
N SER A 60 9.81 -17.51 9.36
CA SER A 60 9.42 -18.24 8.17
C SER A 60 10.39 -17.82 7.08
N GLY A 61 11.46 -18.59 6.93
CA GLY A 61 12.48 -18.43 5.91
C GLY A 61 12.88 -16.99 5.63
N GLU A 62 13.56 -16.33 6.57
CA GLU A 62 14.77 -15.64 6.13
C GLU A 62 15.68 -16.76 5.59
N THR A 63 15.46 -17.09 4.32
CA THR A 63 16.54 -17.59 3.49
C THR A 63 17.61 -16.53 3.64
N GLN A 64 18.54 -16.77 4.56
CA GLN A 64 19.94 -16.46 4.28
C GLN A 64 20.11 -16.96 2.86
N GLN A 65 20.05 -16.03 1.91
CA GLN A 65 20.41 -16.35 0.54
C GLN A 65 21.85 -16.76 0.68
N ASP A 66 22.06 -18.08 0.77
CA ASP A 66 23.34 -18.70 0.62
C ASP A 66 23.96 -18.01 -0.57
N PHE A 67 24.99 -17.21 -0.28
CA PHE A 67 25.72 -16.47 -1.28
C PHE A 67 26.05 -17.46 -2.38
N LYS A 68 25.40 -17.31 -3.53
CA LYS A 68 25.63 -18.13 -4.70
C LYS A 68 27.08 -17.85 -5.08
N LYS A 69 27.99 -18.68 -4.58
CA LYS A 69 29.38 -18.78 -5.04
C LYS A 69 29.33 -19.28 -6.48
N LEU A 70 29.01 -18.37 -7.40
CA LEU A 70 29.23 -18.59 -8.82
C LEU A 70 30.75 -18.50 -9.01
N GLY A 71 31.33 -19.62 -9.44
CA GLY A 71 32.76 -19.89 -9.38
C GLY A 71 33.60 -18.81 -10.05
N ALA A 72 34.43 -18.15 -9.25
CA ALA A 72 35.80 -17.73 -9.56
C ALA A 72 36.34 -16.88 -8.39
N GLY A 73 36.76 -17.56 -7.31
CA GLY A 73 37.99 -17.25 -6.57
C GLY A 73 38.25 -15.91 -5.86
N GLN A 74 37.52 -14.81 -6.09
CA GLN A 74 37.81 -13.53 -5.41
C GLN A 74 36.52 -12.74 -5.16
N VAL A 75 36.01 -12.85 -3.94
CA VAL A 75 35.05 -11.88 -3.42
C VAL A 75 35.89 -10.74 -2.84
N LYS A 76 35.93 -9.58 -3.50
CA LYS A 76 36.43 -8.36 -2.86
C LYS A 76 35.46 -8.07 -1.72
N ASN A 77 35.84 -8.46 -0.50
CA ASN A 77 35.13 -8.13 0.75
C ASN A 77 35.34 -6.63 1.02
N ILE A 78 34.79 -5.78 0.15
CA ILE A 78 34.79 -4.34 0.36
C ILE A 78 33.61 -4.08 1.28
N SER A 79 33.93 -3.70 2.52
CA SER A 79 32.95 -3.20 3.47
C SER A 79 32.23 -2.02 2.82
N ILE A 80 30.96 -2.22 2.48
CA ILE A 80 30.15 -1.19 1.87
C ILE A 80 30.01 -0.04 2.88
N PRO A 81 30.53 1.16 2.56
CA PRO A 81 30.53 2.27 3.51
C PRO A 81 29.09 2.70 3.80
N LEU A 82 28.78 2.85 5.09
CA LEU A 82 27.53 3.41 5.58
C LEU A 82 27.84 4.84 6.05
N GLY A 83 27.14 5.82 5.50
CA GLY A 83 27.24 7.22 5.92
C GLY A 83 26.49 7.46 7.23
N ASN A 84 26.60 8.66 7.79
CA ASN A 84 25.85 9.02 9.00
C ASN A 84 24.35 9.18 8.70
N ASN A 85 24.03 9.54 7.44
CA ASN A 85 22.69 9.72 6.93
C ASN A 85 22.43 8.81 5.71
N LEU A 86 21.15 8.56 5.39
CA LEU A 86 20.75 7.77 4.22
C LEU A 86 21.21 8.42 2.91
N ASP A 87 21.15 9.74 2.81
CA ASP A 87 21.61 10.50 1.64
C ASP A 87 23.13 10.38 1.43
N GLU A 88 23.91 10.56 2.50
CA GLU A 88 25.37 10.35 2.47
C GLU A 88 25.72 8.91 2.11
N THR A 89 24.94 7.93 2.59
CA THR A 89 25.12 6.52 2.24
C THR A 89 24.89 6.30 0.75
N ILE A 90 23.88 6.95 0.14
CA ILE A 90 23.63 6.86 -1.30
C ILE A 90 24.80 7.44 -2.09
N ASP A 91 25.34 8.59 -1.68
CA ASP A 91 26.45 9.23 -2.37
C ASP A 91 27.73 8.38 -2.31
N LEU A 92 28.07 7.85 -1.13
CA LEU A 92 29.20 6.91 -0.99
C LEU A 92 29.01 5.64 -1.82
N LEU A 93 27.80 5.10 -1.90
CA LEU A 93 27.50 3.93 -2.74
C LEU A 93 27.61 4.24 -4.24
N ARG A 94 27.28 5.46 -4.66
CA ARG A 94 27.45 5.92 -6.04
C ARG A 94 28.93 6.03 -6.41
N GLU A 95 29.76 6.47 -5.47
CA GLU A 95 31.23 6.48 -5.62
C GLU A 95 31.79 5.06 -5.74
N VAL A 96 31.41 4.14 -4.85
CA VAL A 96 31.82 2.71 -4.92
C VAL A 96 31.43 2.08 -6.25
N ARG A 97 30.21 2.37 -6.76
CA ARG A 97 29.78 1.89 -8.07
C ARG A 97 30.63 2.48 -9.21
N LYS A 98 30.99 3.75 -9.13
CA LYS A 98 31.83 4.42 -10.14
C LYS A 98 33.26 3.88 -10.12
N GLU A 99 33.80 3.64 -8.94
CA GLU A 99 35.13 3.05 -8.74
C GLU A 99 35.18 1.63 -9.27
N ALA A 100 34.15 0.82 -9.02
CA ALA A 100 34.04 -0.55 -9.55
C ALA A 100 34.08 -0.61 -11.10
N TYR A 101 33.58 0.41 -11.79
CA TYR A 101 33.63 0.49 -13.26
C TYR A 101 34.84 1.26 -13.81
N SER A 102 35.71 1.77 -12.94
CA SER A 102 36.85 2.60 -13.35
C SER A 102 38.02 1.80 -13.91
N GLU A 103 38.20 0.55 -13.47
CA GLU A 103 39.21 -0.37 -14.02
C GLU A 103 38.66 -1.05 -15.28
N SER A 104 39.42 -0.99 -16.39
CA SER A 104 39.09 -1.66 -17.65
C SER A 104 40.11 -2.75 -17.98
N PRO A 105 39.71 -4.01 -18.21
CA PRO A 105 38.34 -4.54 -18.13
C PRO A 105 37.90 -4.79 -16.67
N PRO A 106 36.66 -4.42 -16.29
CA PRO A 106 36.16 -4.64 -14.94
C PRO A 106 36.04 -6.13 -14.63
N THR A 107 36.46 -6.53 -13.43
CA THR A 107 36.43 -7.93 -12.99
C THR A 107 35.00 -8.34 -12.63
N ILE A 108 34.69 -9.64 -12.66
CA ILE A 108 33.40 -10.18 -12.19
C ILE A 108 33.08 -9.72 -10.76
N ALA A 109 34.11 -9.61 -9.90
CA ALA A 109 33.98 -9.09 -8.54
C ALA A 109 33.52 -7.62 -8.51
N ASP A 110 34.00 -6.80 -9.44
CA ASP A 110 33.64 -5.38 -9.53
C ASP A 110 32.19 -5.21 -10.03
N TYR A 111 31.74 -6.05 -10.96
CA TYR A 111 30.32 -6.12 -11.35
C TYR A 111 29.42 -6.52 -10.18
N GLN A 112 29.83 -7.48 -9.35
CA GLN A 112 29.08 -7.87 -8.15
C GLN A 112 29.04 -6.74 -7.12
N LEU A 113 30.15 -6.04 -6.92
CA LEU A 113 30.22 -4.88 -6.03
C LEU A 113 29.28 -3.75 -6.50
N ALA A 114 29.32 -3.42 -7.79
CA ALA A 114 28.45 -2.42 -8.40
C ALA A 114 26.96 -2.80 -8.31
N SER A 115 26.65 -4.09 -8.49
CA SER A 115 25.29 -4.63 -8.32
C SER A 115 24.81 -4.50 -6.87
N ASN A 116 25.64 -4.92 -5.90
CA ASN A 116 25.33 -4.81 -4.48
C ASN A 116 25.17 -3.35 -4.04
N ALA A 117 26.02 -2.45 -4.53
CA ALA A 117 25.91 -1.02 -4.26
C ALA A 117 24.61 -0.45 -4.84
N SER A 118 24.24 -0.83 -6.06
CA SER A 118 22.98 -0.41 -6.69
C SER A 118 21.74 -0.92 -5.94
N ALA A 119 21.76 -2.17 -5.45
CA ALA A 119 20.69 -2.71 -4.64
C ALA A 119 20.50 -1.91 -3.34
N LYS A 120 21.59 -1.55 -2.66
CA LYS A 120 21.55 -0.74 -1.45
C LYS A 120 21.13 0.72 -1.70
N ILE A 121 21.51 1.31 -2.84
CA ILE A 121 21.01 2.65 -3.24
C ILE A 121 19.48 2.61 -3.36
N ASN A 122 18.93 1.64 -4.08
CA ASN A 122 17.48 1.52 -4.25
C ASN A 122 16.75 1.34 -2.91
N GLN A 123 17.34 0.57 -2.00
CA GLN A 123 16.79 0.38 -0.65
C GLN A 123 16.75 1.69 0.15
N ALA A 124 17.85 2.46 0.14
CA ALA A 124 17.94 3.73 0.83
C ALA A 124 16.98 4.78 0.22
N GLU A 125 16.92 4.88 -1.11
CA GLU A 125 15.99 5.77 -1.83
C GLU A 125 14.52 5.44 -1.51
N LEU A 126 14.17 4.15 -1.43
CA LEU A 126 12.84 3.71 -1.01
C LEU A 126 12.53 4.14 0.43
N GLN A 127 13.47 3.98 1.35
CA GLN A 127 13.28 4.38 2.75
C GLN A 127 13.05 5.89 2.87
N ILE A 128 13.79 6.70 2.12
CA ILE A 128 13.58 8.16 2.05
C ILE A 128 12.19 8.47 1.47
N ALA A 129 11.79 7.81 0.39
CA ALA A 129 10.48 8.02 -0.23
C ALA A 129 9.32 7.68 0.72
N LEU A 130 9.43 6.57 1.46
CA LEU A 130 8.44 6.18 2.47
C LEU A 130 8.39 7.17 3.63
N HIS A 131 9.54 7.62 4.11
CA HIS A 131 9.61 8.63 5.16
C HIS A 131 8.97 9.95 4.72
N ASN A 132 9.28 10.42 3.50
CA ASN A 132 8.69 11.64 2.95
C ASN A 132 7.18 11.51 2.79
N ARG A 133 6.69 10.35 2.35
CA ARG A 133 5.24 10.06 2.28
C ARG A 133 4.58 10.04 3.65
N ALA A 134 5.23 9.46 4.67
CA ALA A 134 4.71 9.47 6.02
C ALA A 134 4.64 10.90 6.58
N LYS A 135 5.64 11.74 6.28
CA LYS A 135 5.66 13.15 6.65
C LYS A 135 4.52 13.93 5.99
N THR A 136 4.29 13.77 4.69
CA THR A 136 3.19 14.46 4.00
C THR A 136 1.82 14.03 4.52
N ILE A 137 1.63 12.74 4.84
CA ILE A 137 0.39 12.26 5.47
C ILE A 137 0.21 12.91 6.85
N ARG A 138 1.26 12.96 7.68
CA ARG A 138 1.19 13.62 9.00
C ARG A 138 0.82 15.10 8.87
N ASP A 139 1.41 15.81 7.94
CA ASP A 139 1.13 17.24 7.71
C ASP A 139 -0.31 17.47 7.18
N GLN A 140 -0.85 16.52 6.40
CA GLN A 140 -2.26 16.54 5.99
C GLN A 140 -3.20 16.22 7.17
N MET A 141 -2.84 15.29 8.05
CA MET A 141 -3.69 14.97 9.21
C MET A 141 -3.73 16.12 10.23
N SER A 142 -2.62 16.81 10.48
CA SER A 142 -2.59 17.96 11.40
C SER A 142 -3.44 19.14 10.90
N THR A 143 -3.50 19.34 9.58
CA THR A 143 -4.36 20.37 8.96
C THR A 143 -5.83 19.97 8.98
N VAL A 144 -6.16 18.68 8.82
CA VAL A 144 -7.54 18.19 8.94
C VAL A 144 -8.07 18.30 10.37
N ASP A 145 -7.31 17.91 11.40
CA ASP A 145 -7.73 18.04 12.80
C ASP A 145 -8.05 19.50 13.19
N SER A 146 -7.32 20.45 12.59
CA SER A 146 -7.56 21.89 12.79
C SER A 146 -8.87 22.38 12.16
N THR A 147 -9.29 21.80 11.03
CA THR A 147 -10.52 22.20 10.31
C THR A 147 -11.78 21.47 10.77
N VAL A 148 -11.64 20.24 11.28
CA VAL A 148 -12.75 19.45 11.85
C VAL A 148 -13.22 20.02 13.18
N ALA A 149 -12.31 20.55 14.01
CA ALA A 149 -12.66 21.23 15.26
C ALA A 149 -13.55 22.48 15.06
N THR A 150 -13.43 23.16 13.91
CA THR A 150 -14.23 24.35 13.57
C THR A 150 -15.57 24.05 12.87
N ASN A 151 -15.74 22.86 12.25
CA ASN A 151 -16.92 22.56 11.41
C ASN A 151 -17.84 21.45 11.95
N GLY A 152 -17.47 20.78 13.04
CA GLY A 152 -18.28 19.76 13.71
C GLY A 152 -19.75 20.16 13.98
N PRO A 153 -20.05 21.35 14.55
CA PRO A 153 -21.45 21.76 14.78
C PRO A 153 -22.18 22.13 13.48
N SER A 154 -21.48 22.60 12.46
CA SER A 154 -22.09 23.05 11.19
C SER A 154 -22.64 21.89 10.36
N ARG A 155 -21.97 20.74 10.36
CA ARG A 155 -22.42 19.58 9.58
C ARG A 155 -23.67 18.93 10.17
N MET A 156 -23.75 18.85 11.49
CA MET A 156 -24.95 18.34 12.17
C MET A 156 -26.14 19.31 11.99
N GLN A 157 -25.92 20.61 12.11
CA GLN A 157 -26.96 21.62 11.87
C GLN A 157 -27.52 21.56 10.45
N GLN A 158 -26.67 21.36 9.43
CA GLN A 158 -27.13 21.20 8.03
C GLN A 158 -27.99 19.95 7.82
N GLN A 159 -27.65 18.84 8.49
CA GLN A 159 -28.45 17.61 8.41
C GLN A 159 -29.83 17.79 9.04
N TYR A 160 -29.89 18.44 10.21
CA TYR A 160 -31.16 18.74 10.86
C TYR A 160 -32.01 19.73 10.06
N SER A 161 -31.42 20.80 9.52
CA SER A 161 -32.17 21.76 8.69
C SER A 161 -32.75 21.10 7.43
N HIS A 162 -31.99 20.19 6.80
CA HIS A 162 -32.47 19.43 5.65
C HIS A 162 -33.64 18.51 6.03
N ALA A 163 -33.54 17.79 7.15
CA ALA A 163 -34.61 16.93 7.63
C ALA A 163 -35.90 17.71 7.95
N PHE A 164 -35.80 18.88 8.58
CA PHE A 164 -36.97 19.74 8.83
C PHE A 164 -37.62 20.23 7.53
N SER A 165 -36.83 20.59 6.52
CA SER A 165 -37.37 21.02 5.23
C SER A 165 -38.17 19.92 4.52
N ILE A 166 -37.68 18.68 4.53
CA ILE A 166 -38.39 17.53 3.96
C ILE A 166 -39.69 17.27 4.72
N TYR A 167 -39.63 17.29 6.05
CA TYR A 167 -40.82 17.06 6.88
C TYR A 167 -41.89 18.13 6.62
N GLN A 168 -41.48 19.38 6.45
CA GLN A 168 -42.40 20.47 6.11
C GLN A 168 -43.06 20.25 4.74
N VAL A 169 -42.30 19.83 3.73
CA VAL A 169 -42.85 19.49 2.40
C VAL A 169 -43.85 18.32 2.52
N GLN A 170 -43.50 17.28 3.27
CA GLN A 170 -44.37 16.12 3.48
C GLN A 170 -45.66 16.50 4.22
N HIS A 171 -45.56 17.36 5.24
CA HIS A 171 -46.70 17.85 6.00
C HIS A 171 -47.61 18.72 5.12
N GLN A 172 -47.03 19.61 4.30
CA GLN A 172 -47.79 20.42 3.35
C GLN A 172 -48.47 19.57 2.27
N ALA A 173 -47.79 18.54 1.74
CA ALA A 173 -48.37 17.59 0.80
C ALA A 173 -49.56 16.84 1.42
N ARG A 174 -49.43 16.38 2.67
CA ARG A 174 -50.52 15.72 3.40
C ARG A 174 -51.73 16.63 3.60
N MET A 175 -51.51 17.91 3.92
CA MET A 175 -52.59 18.89 4.09
C MET A 175 -53.31 19.23 2.78
N ARG A 176 -52.65 19.07 1.63
CA ARG A 176 -53.22 19.28 0.29
C ARG A 176 -53.63 17.99 -0.41
N GLN A 177 -53.90 16.91 0.35
CA GLN A 177 -54.30 15.59 -0.19
C GLN A 177 -53.34 15.03 -1.26
N TYR A 178 -52.06 15.37 -1.18
CA TYR A 178 -51.01 15.01 -2.15
C TYR A 178 -51.21 15.60 -3.56
N GLU A 179 -52.10 16.57 -3.74
CA GLU A 179 -52.14 17.44 -4.91
C GLU A 179 -51.09 18.55 -4.74
N MET A 180 -49.82 18.24 -5.02
CA MET A 180 -48.81 19.27 -5.23
C MET A 180 -47.99 18.96 -6.48
N ASP A 181 -47.97 19.92 -7.40
CA ASP A 181 -47.00 20.01 -8.49
C ASP A 181 -45.57 19.91 -7.92
N GLN A 182 -44.79 18.99 -8.47
CA GLN A 182 -43.42 18.73 -8.02
C GLN A 182 -42.58 20.01 -8.04
N PRO A 183 -41.85 20.34 -6.96
CA PRO A 183 -40.87 21.41 -7.03
C PRO A 183 -39.74 20.99 -7.97
N GLN A 184 -39.52 21.77 -9.03
CA GLN A 184 -38.39 21.58 -9.93
C GLN A 184 -37.09 21.71 -9.13
N MET A 185 -36.39 20.60 -8.94
CA MET A 185 -35.02 20.63 -8.46
C MET A 185 -34.15 21.19 -9.59
N ASN A 186 -33.73 22.45 -9.47
CA ASN A 186 -32.66 23.00 -10.28
C ASN A 186 -31.35 22.30 -9.89
N VAL A 187 -31.06 21.19 -10.56
CA VAL A 187 -29.73 20.58 -10.56
C VAL A 187 -28.93 21.28 -11.65
N SER A 188 -28.17 22.30 -11.27
CA SER A 188 -27.16 22.90 -12.17
C SER A 188 -26.05 21.88 -12.42
N ILE A 189 -25.88 21.53 -13.70
CA ILE A 189 -24.78 20.71 -14.25
C ILE A 189 -23.53 21.57 -14.37
#